data_AF-A0A950ASQ7-F1
#
_entry.id   AF-A0A950ASQ7-F1
#
_cell.length_a   1.000
_cell.length_b   1.000
_cell.length_c   1.000
_cell.angle_alpha   90.00
_cell.angle_beta   90.00
_cell.angle_gamma   90.00
#
_symmetry.space_group_name_H-M   'P 1'
#
loop_
_entity.id
_entity.type
_entity.pdbx_description
1 polymer ?
#
loop_
_entity_poly.entity_id
_entity_poly.type
_entity_poly.pdbx_seq_one_letter_code
_entity_poly.pdbx_strand_id
1 'polypeptide(L)' 'MMDRTPPSYFERLVASAERIARHAAYPGKQQAVDHCVEDVKDLIALGRITADQGAILLDILLGTCPQVA' A
#
# COMPACT_ATOMS: atom_id res chain seq x y z
N MET A 1 -4.36 -20.60 20.82
CA MET A 1 -3.42 -20.93 19.72
C MET A 1 -3.62 -19.86 18.65
N MET A 2 -2.61 -19.05 18.37
CA MET A 2 -2.70 -18.04 17.30
C MET A 2 -2.58 -18.77 15.97
N ASP A 3 -3.67 -18.85 15.22
CA ASP A 3 -3.66 -19.25 13.82
C ASP A 3 -2.88 -18.19 13.04
N ARG A 4 -1.56 -18.36 12.91
CA ARG A 4 -0.72 -17.52 12.05
C ARG A 4 -0.77 -18.11 10.65
N THR A 5 -1.93 -18.04 10.02
CA THR A 5 -1.98 -18.15 8.56
C THR A 5 -1.06 -17.05 8.00
N PRO A 6 -0.08 -17.39 7.12
CA PRO A 6 0.80 -16.39 6.55
C PRO A 6 -0.05 -15.35 5.83
N PRO A 7 0.24 -14.04 5.99
CA PRO A 7 -0.54 -13.00 5.34
C PRO A 7 -0.51 -13.22 3.83
N SER A 8 -1.68 -13.08 3.22
CA SER A 8 -1.85 -13.10 1.77
C SER A 8 -0.92 -12.07 1.12
N TYR A 9 -0.64 -12.29 -0.17
CA TYR A 9 0.18 -11.36 -0.94
C TYR A 9 -0.32 -9.91 -0.83
N PHE A 10 -1.65 -9.73 -0.88
CA PHE A 10 -2.28 -8.42 -0.75
C PHE A 10 -2.12 -7.81 0.65
N GLU A 11 -2.32 -8.57 1.73
CA GLU A 11 -2.13 -8.08 3.10
C GLU A 11 -0.69 -7.62 3.36
N ARG A 12 0.30 -8.29 2.73
CA ARG A 12 1.70 -7.86 2.79
C ARG A 12 1.94 -6.53 2.08
N LEU A 13 1.26 -6.28 0.95
CA LEU A 13 1.31 -4.99 0.26
C LEU A 13 0.68 -3.89 1.11
N VAL A 14 -0.49 -4.14 1.71
CA VAL A 14 -1.19 -3.21 2.62
C VAL A 14 -0.28 -2.81 3.79
N ALA A 15 0.28 -3.79 4.51
CA ALA A 15 1.17 -3.52 5.64
C ALA A 15 2.43 -2.73 5.25
N SER A 16 2.87 -2.86 3.99
CA SER A 16 4.01 -2.10 3.47
C SER A 16 3.61 -0.66 3.14
N ALA A 17 2.48 -0.48 2.44
CA ALA A 17 1.92 0.83 2.14
C ALA A 17 1.62 1.65 3.40
N GLU A 18 1.04 1.03 4.44
CA GLU A 18 0.76 1.68 5.73
C GLU A 18 2.04 2.14 6.42
N ARG A 19 3.12 1.35 6.35
CA ARG A 19 4.41 1.70 6.95
C ARG A 19 5.03 2.91 6.26
N ILE A 20 4.90 3.01 4.93
CA ILE A 20 5.34 4.16 4.14
C ILE A 20 4.49 5.38 4.47
N ALA A 21 3.16 5.24 4.50
CA ALA A 21 2.22 6.31 4.79
C ALA A 21 2.42 6.89 6.20
N ARG A 22 2.61 6.04 7.21
CA ARG A 22 2.81 6.43 8.62
C ARG A 22 4.22 6.96 8.93
N HIS A 23 5.17 6.85 8.02
CA HIS A 23 6.53 7.31 8.28
C HIS A 23 6.55 8.83 8.49
N ALA A 24 7.15 9.29 9.59
CA ALA A 24 7.35 10.70 9.89
C ALA A 24 8.10 11.39 8.73
N ALA A 25 7.74 12.64 8.45
CA ALA A 25 8.18 13.42 7.29
C ALA A 25 9.71 13.33 7.08
N TYR A 26 10.10 12.44 6.18
CA TYR A 26 11.48 12.26 5.74
C TYR A 26 11.65 12.99 4.41
N PRO A 27 12.74 13.77 4.21
CA PRO A 27 13.01 14.40 2.92
C PRO A 27 13.07 13.32 1.82
N GLY A 28 12.23 13.45 0.80
CA GLY A 28 12.09 12.45 -0.27
C GLY A 28 10.93 11.45 -0.09
N LYS A 29 10.13 11.56 0.99
CA LYS A 29 8.92 10.74 1.16
C LYS A 29 7.94 10.90 0.00
N GLN A 30 7.74 12.12 -0.50
CA GLN A 30 6.86 12.39 -1.64
C GLN A 30 7.30 11.58 -2.87
N GLN A 31 8.59 11.61 -3.20
CA GLN A 31 9.15 10.86 -4.32
C GLN A 31 9.02 9.34 -4.12
N ALA A 32 9.21 8.86 -2.89
CA ALA A 32 8.99 7.45 -2.58
C ALA A 32 7.51 7.04 -2.74
N VAL A 33 6.57 7.91 -2.34
CA VAL A 33 5.14 7.70 -2.56
C VAL A 33 4.82 7.68 -4.05
N ASP A 34 5.34 8.62 -4.83
CA ASP A 34 5.13 8.67 -6.28
C ASP A 34 5.65 7.42 -6.98
N HIS A 35 6.84 6.93 -6.59
CA HIS A 35 7.36 5.66 -7.11
C HIS A 35 6.46 4.48 -6.72
N CYS A 36 5.97 4.42 -5.48
CA CYS A 36 5.04 3.38 -5.07
C CYS A 36 3.69 3.43 -5.80
N VAL A 37 3.23 4.62 -6.20
CA VAL A 37 2.01 4.77 -7.03
C VAL A 37 2.23 4.13 -8.40
N GLU A 38 3.39 4.34 -9.03
CA GLU A 38 3.73 3.69 -10.29
C GLU A 38 3.87 2.16 -10.11
N ASP A 39 4.51 1.69 -9.05
CA ASP A 39 4.59 0.26 -8.74
C ASP A 39 3.21 -0.40 -8.61
N VAL A 40 2.23 0.29 -8.00
CA VAL A 40 0.85 -0.22 -7.91
C VAL A 40 0.19 -0.32 -9.29
N LYS A 41 0.40 0.66 -10.17
CA LYS A 41 -0.10 0.61 -11.56
C LYS A 41 0.51 -0.56 -12.32
N ASP A 42 1.79 -0.81 -12.15
CA ASP A 42 2.48 -1.94 -12.75
C ASP A 42 1.93 -3.28 -12.23
N LEU A 43 1.68 -3.38 -10.92
CA LEU A 43 1.07 -4.59 -10.33
C LEU A 43 -0.33 -4.86 -10.87
N ILE A 44 -1.13 -3.82 -11.13
CA ILE A 44 -2.44 -3.94 -11.80
C ILE A 44 -2.24 -4.41 -13.25
N ALA A 45 -1.36 -3.76 -14.00
CA ALA A 45 -1.11 -4.07 -15.42
C ALA A 45 -0.60 -5.51 -15.61
N LEU A 46 0.19 -6.02 -14.66
CA LEU A 46 0.69 -7.40 -14.63
C LEU A 46 -0.33 -8.41 -14.09
N GLY A 47 -1.53 -7.98 -13.68
CA GLY A 47 -2.58 -8.84 -13.11
C GLY A 47 -2.20 -9.48 -11.77
N ARG A 48 -1.25 -8.89 -11.04
CA ARG A 48 -0.78 -9.38 -9.73
C ARG A 48 -1.72 -8.98 -8.60
N ILE A 49 -2.48 -7.91 -8.81
CA ILE A 49 -3.56 -7.42 -7.97
C ILE A 49 -4.72 -6.97 -8.86
N THR A 50 -5.93 -6.92 -8.30
CA THR A 50 -7.09 -6.36 -9.01
C THR A 50 -7.07 -4.82 -8.99
N ALA A 51 -7.87 -4.21 -9.86
CA ALA A 51 -8.06 -2.75 -9.85
C ALA A 51 -8.57 -2.25 -8.48
N ASP A 52 -9.50 -2.98 -7.85
CA ASP A 52 -10.03 -2.64 -6.53
C ASP A 52 -8.94 -2.71 -5.44
N GLN A 53 -8.09 -3.75 -5.49
CA GLN A 53 -6.93 -3.88 -4.58
C GLN A 53 -5.94 -2.74 -4.79
N GLY A 54 -5.71 -2.34 -6.04
CA GLY A 54 -4.85 -1.20 -6.36
C GLY A 54 -5.41 0.11 -5.83
N ALA A 55 -6.71 0.36 -5.97
CA ALA A 55 -7.35 1.55 -5.42
C ALA A 55 -7.15 1.67 -3.90
N ILE A 56 -7.30 0.57 -3.16
CA ILE A 56 -7.05 0.53 -1.70
C ILE A 56 -5.59 0.90 -1.38
N LEU A 57 -4.62 0.36 -2.12
CA LEU A 57 -3.20 0.67 -1.90
C LEU A 57 -2.88 2.14 -2.19
N LEU A 58 -3.46 2.70 -3.24
CA LEU A 58 -3.31 4.12 -3.57
C LEU A 58 -3.91 5.01 -2.48
N ASP A 59 -5.07 4.66 -1.94
CA ASP A 59 -5.71 5.42 -0.86
C ASP A 59 -4.86 5.45 0.42
N ILE A 60 -4.18 4.34 0.72
CA ILE A 60 -3.26 4.25 1.86
C ILE A 60 -2.01 5.13 1.60
N LEU A 61 -1.40 5.01 0.42
CA LEU A 61 -0.17 5.71 0.07
C LEU A 61 -0.35 7.24 0.01
N LEU A 62 -1.48 7.70 -0.53
CA LEU A 62 -1.83 9.11 -0.65
C LEU A 62 -2.41 9.70 0.64
N GLY A 63 -2.74 8.85 1.63
CA GLY A 63 -3.34 9.27 2.89
C GLY A 63 -4.78 9.78 2.74
N THR A 64 -5.47 9.40 1.66
CA THR A 64 -6.90 9.69 1.43
C THR A 64 -7.81 8.76 2.22
N CYS A 65 -7.30 7.65 2.74
CA CYS A 65 -8.05 6.80 3.65
C CYS A 65 -8.19 7.47 5.03
N PRO A 66 -9.41 7.83 5.47
CA PRO A 66 -9.63 8.31 6.82
C PRO A 66 -9.24 7.20 7.77
N GLN A 67 -8.32 7.49 8.67
CA GLN A 67 -7.96 6.61 9.77
C GLN A 67 -9.26 6.36 10.54
N VAL A 68 -9.84 5.17 10.41
CA VAL A 68 -10.99 4.80 11.24
C VAL A 68 -10.46 4.73 12.66
N ALA A 69 -10.89 5.71 13.46
CA ALA A 69 -10.53 5.88 14.86
C ALA A 69 -11.02 4.70 15.71
#